data_AF-A0A937JXM2-F1
#
_entry.id   AF-A0A937JXM2-F1
#
_cell.length_a   1.000
_cell.length_b   1.000
_cell.length_c   1.000
_cell.angle_alpha   90.00
_cell.angle_beta   90.00
_cell.angle_gamma   90.00
#
_symmetry.space_group_name_H-M   'P 1'
#
loop_
_entity.id
_entity.type
_entity.pdbx_description
1 polymer ?
#
loop_
_entity_poly.entity_id
_entity_poly.type
_entity_poly.pdbx_seq_one_letter_code
_entity_poly.pdbx_strand_id
1 'polypeptide(L)'
;MKIGVTASAGFMAMLVIATSQYATAQENQSTPVPPQQNDQRSAVAKINPQRPIQIRVVSQTNVPIIASLAQAASDRPVLPGRNVTFGRLHTSYLTLPIDMQVSLQTTPDPDKPTRVFLDIKTAGNEIIVTVRTSPTGGGNSSQTINVDEKGLIYLY
;
A
#
# COMPACT_ATOMS: atom_id res chain seq x y z
N MET A 1 34.30 -54.82 -61.82
CA MET A 1 33.56 -53.55 -61.96
C MET A 1 34.18 -52.56 -60.98
N LYS A 2 34.73 -51.45 -61.48
CA LYS A 2 35.67 -50.57 -60.75
C LYS A 2 34.95 -49.48 -59.96
N ILE A 3 35.44 -49.24 -58.74
CA ILE A 3 35.13 -48.13 -57.82
C ILE A 3 36.23 -47.06 -57.98
N GLY A 4 35.87 -45.79 -57.79
CA GLY A 4 36.76 -44.63 -57.58
C GLY A 4 35.97 -43.36 -57.89
N VAL A 5 35.33 -42.67 -56.95
CA VAL A 5 35.86 -41.85 -55.83
C VAL A 5 36.87 -40.80 -56.30
N THR A 6 36.40 -39.56 -56.38
CA THR A 6 37.24 -38.36 -56.36
C THR A 6 36.73 -37.46 -55.25
N ALA A 7 37.62 -37.19 -54.30
CA ALA A 7 37.44 -36.30 -53.16
C ALA A 7 38.13 -34.95 -53.43
N SER A 8 37.90 -34.04 -52.48
CA SER A 8 38.70 -32.83 -52.15
C SER A 8 38.27 -31.55 -52.85
N ALA A 9 38.27 -30.37 -52.24
CA ALA A 9 38.32 -29.95 -50.84
C ALA A 9 38.10 -28.42 -50.87
N GLY A 10 37.53 -27.85 -49.82
CA GLY A 10 37.40 -26.40 -49.64
C GLY A 10 37.01 -26.10 -48.21
N PHE A 11 38.00 -26.13 -47.33
CA PHE A 11 37.86 -25.93 -45.88
C PHE A 11 37.88 -24.44 -45.52
N MET A 12 37.07 -24.13 -44.50
CA MET A 12 37.31 -23.19 -43.39
C MET A 12 37.24 -21.68 -43.65
N ALA A 13 36.31 -21.05 -42.93
CA ALA A 13 36.59 -20.20 -41.76
C ALA A 13 35.48 -19.13 -41.67
N MET A 14 34.94 -18.70 -40.55
CA MET A 14 34.91 -19.09 -39.14
C MET A 14 34.13 -17.95 -38.47
N LEU A 15 33.41 -18.23 -37.37
CA LEU A 15 33.11 -17.30 -36.26
C LEU A 15 32.07 -16.16 -36.59
N VAL A 16 31.19 -15.67 -35.71
CA VAL A 16 30.94 -15.84 -34.27
C VAL A 16 29.60 -15.16 -33.94
N ILE A 17 28.77 -15.85 -33.15
CA ILE A 17 27.99 -15.42 -31.97
C ILE A 17 27.46 -13.97 -31.94
N ALA A 18 26.14 -13.80 -31.81
CA ALA A 18 25.49 -13.34 -30.56
C ALA A 18 24.02 -12.96 -30.80
N THR A 19 23.14 -13.60 -30.04
CA THR A 19 21.75 -13.19 -29.83
C THR A 19 21.69 -11.81 -29.19
N SER A 20 20.85 -10.91 -29.69
CA SER A 20 20.36 -9.79 -28.89
C SER A 20 18.91 -9.53 -29.26
N GLN A 21 18.03 -10.18 -28.50
CA GLN A 21 16.65 -9.75 -28.33
C GLN A 21 16.70 -8.34 -27.75
N TYR A 22 16.35 -7.33 -28.53
CA TYR A 22 15.96 -6.05 -27.95
C TYR A 22 14.50 -6.20 -27.50
N ALA A 23 14.31 -6.92 -26.40
CA ALA A 23 13.23 -6.59 -25.49
C ALA A 23 13.60 -5.23 -24.93
N THR A 24 12.93 -4.18 -25.39
CA THR A 24 12.90 -2.91 -24.66
C THR A 24 12.21 -3.20 -23.33
N ALA A 25 12.98 -3.65 -22.35
CA ALA A 25 12.63 -3.45 -20.96
C ALA A 25 12.57 -1.93 -20.81
N GLN A 26 11.36 -1.37 -20.80
CA GLN A 26 11.16 -0.07 -20.22
C GLN A 26 11.73 -0.19 -18.81
N GLU A 27 12.89 0.43 -18.58
CA GLU A 27 13.30 0.84 -17.25
C GLU A 27 12.10 1.60 -16.71
N ASN A 28 11.33 0.90 -15.87
CA ASN A 28 10.40 1.52 -14.96
C ASN A 28 11.30 2.32 -14.02
N GLN A 29 11.68 3.53 -14.47
CA GLN A 29 12.25 4.57 -13.65
C GLN A 29 11.21 4.80 -12.56
N SER A 30 11.32 4.02 -11.50
CA SER A 30 10.66 4.27 -10.24
C SER A 30 11.23 5.60 -9.82
N THR A 31 10.53 6.67 -10.19
CA THR A 31 10.83 8.01 -9.73
C THR A 31 11.02 7.89 -8.23
N PRO A 32 12.15 8.34 -7.66
CA PRO A 32 12.33 8.33 -6.23
C PRO A 32 11.12 9.05 -5.64
N VAL A 33 10.26 8.30 -4.94
CA VAL A 33 9.13 8.91 -4.24
C VAL A 33 9.79 9.89 -3.29
N PRO A 34 9.57 11.20 -3.43
CA PRO A 34 10.20 12.17 -2.55
C PRO A 34 9.88 11.76 -1.12
N PRO A 35 10.87 11.75 -0.20
CA PRO A 35 10.61 11.40 1.19
C PRO A 35 9.46 12.28 1.65
N GLN A 36 8.37 11.62 2.04
CA GLN A 36 7.14 12.28 2.43
C GLN A 36 7.51 13.29 3.52
N GLN A 37 7.45 14.58 3.16
CA GLN A 37 7.89 15.65 4.03
C GLN A 37 6.99 15.59 5.25
N ASN A 38 7.55 15.20 6.39
CA ASN A 38 6.84 15.08 7.66
C ASN A 38 6.27 16.47 7.97
N ASP A 39 5.00 16.68 7.62
CA ASP A 39 4.23 17.86 8.00
C ASP A 39 4.44 17.99 9.51
N GLN A 40 4.77 19.19 10.02
CA GLN A 40 5.28 19.41 11.39
C GLN A 40 4.30 19.04 12.53
N ARG A 41 3.28 18.23 12.24
CA ARG A 41 2.30 17.67 13.15
C ARG A 41 2.99 16.74 14.14
N SER A 42 2.66 16.94 15.41
CA SER A 42 3.08 16.03 16.47
C SER A 42 2.41 14.66 16.28
N ALA A 43 3.15 13.60 16.58
CA ALA A 43 2.60 12.25 16.58
C ALA A 43 1.41 12.16 17.55
N VAL A 44 0.31 11.59 17.09
CA VAL A 44 -0.92 11.42 17.90
C VAL A 44 -0.84 10.20 18.81
N ALA A 45 0.02 9.25 18.49
CA ALA A 45 0.26 8.04 19.27
C ALA A 45 1.61 7.39 18.89
N LYS A 46 2.00 6.34 19.64
CA LYS A 46 3.22 5.56 19.40
C LYS A 46 3.01 4.07 19.66
N ILE A 47 3.60 3.23 18.83
CA ILE A 47 3.71 1.77 19.01
C ILE A 47 5.18 1.33 19.13
N ASN A 48 5.41 0.06 19.48
CA ASN A 48 6.75 -0.51 19.47
C ASN A 48 7.07 -1.06 18.06
N PRO A 49 8.08 -0.51 17.35
CA PRO A 49 8.42 -0.94 15.99
C PRO A 49 9.01 -2.35 15.91
N GLN A 50 9.48 -2.91 17.04
CA GLN A 50 10.09 -4.25 17.09
C GLN A 50 9.09 -5.37 17.40
N ARG A 51 7.80 -5.06 17.53
CA ARG A 51 6.75 -6.02 17.85
C ARG A 51 5.79 -6.18 16.67
N PRO A 52 5.14 -7.34 16.50
CA PRO A 52 4.07 -7.51 15.52
C PRO A 52 3.02 -6.42 15.61
N ILE A 53 2.64 -5.82 14.48
CA ILE A 53 1.69 -4.70 14.42
C ILE A 53 0.37 -5.19 13.83
N GLN A 54 -0.73 -4.70 14.40
CA GLN A 54 -2.09 -4.89 13.90
C GLN A 54 -2.80 -3.55 13.86
N ILE A 55 -3.65 -3.33 12.85
CA ILE A 55 -4.55 -2.16 12.81
C ILE A 55 -5.99 -2.66 12.75
N ARG A 56 -6.83 -2.16 13.66
CA ARG A 56 -8.27 -2.42 13.67
C ARG A 56 -9.02 -1.13 13.40
N VAL A 57 -9.76 -1.10 12.31
CA VAL A 57 -10.60 0.01 11.91
C VAL A 57 -12.03 -0.28 12.36
N VAL A 58 -12.60 0.60 13.18
CA VAL A 58 -13.94 0.50 13.75
C VAL A 58 -14.81 1.60 13.17
N SER A 59 -15.85 1.24 12.43
CA SER A 59 -16.83 2.19 11.94
C SER A 59 -17.85 2.53 13.03
N GLN A 60 -17.90 3.80 13.41
CA GLN A 60 -19.01 4.42 14.16
C GLN A 60 -19.80 5.38 13.26
N THR A 61 -19.74 5.15 11.95
CA THR A 61 -20.44 5.92 10.93
C THR A 61 -21.82 5.32 10.66
N ASN A 62 -22.70 6.10 10.05
CA ASN A 62 -24.00 5.64 9.53
C ASN A 62 -23.95 5.22 8.05
N VAL A 63 -22.81 5.44 7.38
CA VAL A 63 -22.54 5.07 5.98
C VAL A 63 -21.33 4.14 5.90
N PRO A 64 -21.25 3.23 4.91
CA PRO A 64 -20.07 2.40 4.71
C PRO A 64 -18.81 3.22 4.42
N ILE A 65 -17.67 2.75 4.93
CA ILE A 65 -16.34 3.32 4.67
C ILE A 65 -15.46 2.30 3.97
N ILE A 66 -14.40 2.76 3.34
CA ILE A 66 -13.30 1.93 2.84
C ILE A 66 -12.08 2.23 3.69
N ALA A 67 -11.41 1.18 4.16
CA ALA A 67 -10.06 1.27 4.71
C ALA A 67 -9.09 0.61 3.73
N SER A 68 -8.04 1.32 3.37
CA SER A 68 -7.06 0.91 2.37
C SER A 68 -5.66 0.98 2.96
N LEU A 69 -4.87 -0.08 2.77
CA LEU A 69 -3.46 -0.09 3.12
C LEU A 69 -2.62 -0.03 1.84
N ALA A 70 -1.71 0.94 1.77
CA ALA A 70 -0.81 1.09 0.62
C ALA A 70 0.02 -0.18 0.37
N GLN A 71 0.43 -0.88 1.43
CA GLN A 71 1.21 -2.12 1.32
C GLN A 71 0.40 -3.36 0.91
N ALA A 72 -0.91 -3.36 1.15
CA ALA A 72 -1.71 -4.58 1.06
C ALA A 72 -2.50 -4.70 -0.25
N ALA A 73 -2.44 -3.69 -1.14
CA ALA A 73 -3.20 -3.61 -2.39
C ALA A 73 -4.68 -4.03 -2.27
N SER A 74 -5.25 -3.92 -1.06
CA SER A 74 -6.54 -4.49 -0.71
C SER A 74 -7.31 -3.47 0.10
N ASP A 75 -8.27 -2.87 -0.60
CA ASP A 75 -9.32 -2.07 -0.02
C ASP A 75 -10.28 -2.99 0.72
N ARG A 76 -10.63 -2.63 1.95
CA ARG A 76 -11.59 -3.39 2.76
C ARG A 76 -12.77 -2.51 3.12
N PRO A 77 -13.98 -2.85 2.64
CA PRO A 77 -15.18 -2.14 3.05
C PRO A 77 -15.46 -2.44 4.52
N VAL A 78 -15.87 -1.42 5.27
CA VAL A 78 -16.32 -1.52 6.65
C VAL A 78 -17.73 -0.98 6.74
N LEU A 79 -18.68 -1.87 7.00
CA LEU A 79 -20.09 -1.50 7.17
C LEU A 79 -20.29 -0.71 8.47
N PRO A 80 -21.37 0.10 8.57
CA PRO A 80 -21.76 0.79 9.80
C PRO A 80 -21.76 -0.13 11.03
N GLY A 81 -21.12 0.32 12.11
CA GLY A 81 -21.03 -0.43 13.37
C GLY A 81 -20.17 -1.69 13.32
N ARG A 82 -19.49 -1.97 12.20
CA ARG A 82 -18.58 -3.10 12.04
C ARG A 82 -17.12 -2.66 12.15
N ASN A 83 -16.23 -3.65 12.16
CA ASN A 83 -14.80 -3.41 12.14
C ASN A 83 -14.11 -4.33 11.13
N VAL A 84 -12.92 -3.92 10.71
CA VAL A 84 -11.99 -4.74 9.95
C VAL A 84 -10.62 -4.67 10.59
N THR A 85 -9.87 -5.77 10.50
CA THR A 85 -8.52 -5.86 11.05
C THR A 85 -7.52 -6.15 9.95
N PHE A 86 -6.44 -5.37 9.92
CA PHE A 86 -5.28 -5.56 9.07
C PHE A 86 -4.11 -6.08 9.89
N GLY A 87 -3.41 -7.05 9.29
CA GLY A 87 -2.41 -7.82 9.97
C GLY A 87 -2.98 -8.77 11.03
N ARG A 88 -2.08 -9.53 11.64
CA ARG A 88 -2.32 -10.44 12.75
C ARG A 88 -1.08 -10.42 13.63
N LEU A 89 -1.26 -10.38 14.95
CA LEU A 89 -0.16 -10.33 15.91
C LEU A 89 0.77 -11.56 15.89
N HIS A 90 0.38 -12.68 15.26
CA HIS A 90 1.13 -13.95 15.34
C HIS A 90 1.50 -14.57 13.98
N THR A 91 0.84 -14.21 12.88
CA THR A 91 0.96 -14.97 11.61
C THR A 91 1.13 -14.13 10.35
N SER A 92 0.76 -12.85 10.38
CA SER A 92 0.85 -11.96 9.22
C SER A 92 0.81 -10.53 9.73
N TYR A 93 1.88 -10.09 10.39
CA TYR A 93 1.94 -8.75 10.97
C TYR A 93 2.24 -7.70 9.91
N LEU A 94 1.82 -6.46 10.18
CA LEU A 94 2.16 -5.33 9.33
C LEU A 94 3.62 -4.93 9.54
N THR A 95 4.32 -4.58 8.46
CA THR A 95 5.67 -4.05 8.47
C THR A 95 5.64 -2.53 8.38
N LEU A 96 6.54 -1.85 9.10
CA LEU A 96 6.70 -0.40 8.98
C LEU A 96 7.50 -0.02 7.72
N PRO A 97 7.31 1.19 7.18
CA PRO A 97 6.29 2.17 7.56
C PRO A 97 4.88 1.71 7.13
N ILE A 98 3.83 2.19 7.80
CA ILE A 98 2.43 1.89 7.44
C ILE A 98 1.75 3.14 6.89
N ASP A 99 1.12 3.04 5.72
CA ASP A 99 0.25 4.10 5.19
C ASP A 99 -1.15 3.54 4.96
N MET A 100 -2.12 4.12 5.67
CA MET A 100 -3.53 3.73 5.64
C MET A 100 -4.40 4.92 5.28
N GLN A 101 -5.27 4.74 4.30
CA GLN A 101 -6.33 5.70 3.99
C GLN A 101 -7.67 5.17 4.47
N VAL A 102 -8.49 6.05 5.06
CA VAL A 102 -9.89 5.78 5.36
C VAL A 102 -10.75 6.79 4.61
N SER A 103 -11.71 6.31 3.83
CA SER A 103 -12.60 7.16 3.03
C SER A 103 -14.04 6.66 3.08
N LEU A 104 -14.99 7.50 2.68
CA LEU A 104 -16.36 7.04 2.43
C LEU A 104 -16.38 6.10 1.21
N GLN A 105 -17.12 5.00 1.31
CA GLN A 105 -17.28 4.07 0.17
C GLN A 105 -18.09 4.71 -0.97
N THR A 106 -19.04 5.56 -0.62
CA THR A 106 -19.91 6.26 -1.56
C THR A 106 -19.50 7.72 -1.67
N THR A 107 -19.61 8.27 -2.87
CA THR A 107 -19.45 9.72 -3.09
C THR A 107 -20.39 10.48 -2.15
N PRO A 108 -19.90 11.48 -1.40
CA PRO A 108 -20.74 12.31 -0.55
C PRO A 108 -21.86 12.96 -1.36
N ASP A 109 -23.05 13.06 -0.79
CA ASP A 109 -24.13 13.87 -1.33
C ASP A 109 -23.62 15.32 -1.48
N PRO A 110 -23.62 15.92 -2.69
CA PRO A 110 -23.11 17.27 -2.90
C PRO A 110 -23.88 18.32 -2.10
N ASP A 111 -25.15 18.06 -1.79
CA ASP A 111 -26.01 18.93 -0.99
C ASP A 111 -25.80 18.69 0.52
N LYS A 112 -25.16 17.58 0.90
CA LYS A 112 -24.86 17.18 2.28
C LYS A 112 -23.44 16.62 2.41
N PRO A 113 -22.41 17.48 2.23
CA PRO A 113 -21.01 17.04 2.35
C PRO A 113 -20.77 16.41 3.72
N THR A 114 -20.17 15.22 3.69
CA THR A 114 -19.89 14.41 4.88
C THR A 114 -18.39 14.35 5.09
N ARG A 115 -17.94 14.79 6.27
CA ARG A 115 -16.55 14.74 6.68
C ARG A 115 -16.25 13.47 7.47
N VAL A 116 -15.07 12.90 7.24
CA VAL A 116 -14.54 11.79 8.04
C VAL A 116 -13.65 12.32 9.16
N PHE A 117 -13.82 11.78 10.36
CA PHE A 117 -13.00 12.02 11.54
C PHE A 117 -12.43 10.70 12.05
N LEU A 118 -11.14 10.72 12.42
CA LEU A 118 -10.45 9.56 12.94
C LEU A 118 -10.00 9.83 14.38
N ASP A 119 -10.33 8.92 15.29
CA ASP A 119 -9.73 8.86 16.63
C ASP A 119 -8.81 7.65 16.72
N ILE A 120 -7.58 7.87 17.17
CA ILE A 120 -6.56 6.83 17.26
C ILE A 120 -6.30 6.49 18.71
N LYS A 121 -6.34 5.19 19.03
CA LYS A 121 -5.92 4.64 20.32
C LYS A 121 -4.96 3.48 20.09
N THR A 122 -4.03 3.28 21.01
CA THR A 122 -3.10 2.14 20.99
C THR A 122 -3.36 1.23 22.18
N ALA A 123 -3.48 -0.07 21.94
CA ALA A 123 -3.60 -1.09 22.98
C ALA A 123 -2.54 -2.17 22.75
N GLY A 124 -1.46 -2.13 23.52
CA GLY A 124 -0.27 -2.92 23.21
C GLY A 124 0.36 -2.48 21.89
N ASN A 125 0.41 -3.36 20.89
CA ASN A 125 0.89 -3.07 19.54
C ASN A 125 -0.23 -3.13 18.49
N GLU A 126 -1.48 -3.02 18.94
CA GLU A 126 -2.65 -2.81 18.11
C GLU A 126 -2.99 -1.32 18.03
N ILE A 127 -3.16 -0.81 16.81
CA ILE A 127 -3.68 0.53 16.52
C ILE A 127 -5.17 0.40 16.27
N ILE A 128 -5.98 1.06 17.10
CA ILE A 128 -7.44 1.09 16.99
C ILE A 128 -7.83 2.44 16.38
N VAL A 129 -8.36 2.39 15.16
CA VAL A 129 -8.82 3.55 14.40
C VAL A 129 -10.34 3.60 14.49
N THR A 130 -10.88 4.56 15.22
CA THR A 130 -12.33 4.78 15.31
C THR A 130 -12.74 5.84 14.30
N VAL A 131 -13.68 5.50 13.42
CA VAL A 131 -14.11 6.34 12.31
C VAL A 131 -15.48 6.92 12.61
N ARG A 132 -15.60 8.24 12.59
CA ARG A 132 -16.85 8.98 12.76
C ARG A 132 -17.09 9.86 11.55
N THR A 133 -18.37 10.15 11.28
CA THR A 133 -18.77 11.07 10.20
C THR A 133 -19.61 12.20 10.75
N SER A 134 -19.47 13.40 10.18
CA SER A 134 -20.39 14.51 10.44
C SER A 134 -20.78 15.16 9.12
N PRO A 135 -22.07 15.52 8.93
CA PRO A 135 -22.46 16.45 7.88
C PRO A 135 -21.84 17.82 8.22
N THR A 136 -20.90 18.28 7.42
CA THR A 136 -20.28 19.61 7.58
C THR A 136 -19.98 20.17 6.20
N GLY A 137 -20.39 21.41 5.95
CA GLY A 137 -20.05 22.13 4.72
C GLY A 137 -18.54 22.13 4.48
N GLY A 138 -18.09 21.49 3.38
CA GLY A 138 -16.69 21.53 2.93
C GLY A 138 -15.71 20.55 3.59
N GLY A 139 -16.16 19.39 4.06
CA GLY A 139 -15.29 18.41 4.72
C GLY A 139 -14.53 17.43 3.80
N ASN A 140 -13.34 17.00 4.21
CA ASN A 140 -12.61 15.90 3.58
C ASN A 140 -13.36 14.57 3.79
N SER A 141 -13.70 13.90 2.68
CA SER A 141 -14.33 12.57 2.67
C SER A 141 -13.33 11.42 2.89
N SER A 142 -12.05 11.76 3.06
CA SER A 142 -10.97 10.83 3.38
C SER A 142 -10.00 11.44 4.40
N GLN A 143 -9.34 10.57 5.16
CA GLN A 143 -8.21 10.90 6.03
C GLN A 143 -7.16 9.81 5.94
N THR A 144 -5.90 10.19 6.17
CA THR A 144 -4.75 9.28 6.06
C THR A 144 -4.06 9.14 7.40
N ILE A 145 -3.67 7.91 7.73
CA ILE A 145 -2.87 7.55 8.90
C ILE A 145 -1.53 7.06 8.38
N ASN A 146 -0.46 7.70 8.85
CA ASN A 146 0.90 7.23 8.60
C ASN A 146 1.52 6.72 9.90
N VAL A 147 2.26 5.63 9.82
CA VAL A 147 3.09 5.11 10.91
C VAL A 147 4.51 5.02 10.39
N ASP A 148 5.42 5.81 10.95
CA ASP A 148 6.81 5.82 10.50
C ASP A 148 7.61 4.61 11.00
N GLU A 149 8.85 4.49 10.53
CA GLU A 149 9.79 3.42 10.92
C GLU A 149 10.10 3.38 12.42
N LYS A 150 9.88 4.49 13.14
CA LYS A 150 10.07 4.61 14.60
C LYS A 150 8.80 4.23 15.37
N GLY A 151 7.72 3.88 14.68
CA GLY A 151 6.43 3.55 15.26
C GLY A 151 5.62 4.76 15.71
N LEU A 152 5.96 5.98 15.25
CA LEU A 152 5.18 7.18 15.53
C LEU A 152 4.00 7.26 14.56
N ILE A 153 2.83 7.58 15.08
CA ILE A 153 1.58 7.60 14.33
C ILE A 153 1.16 9.05 14.08
N TYR A 154 0.85 9.37 12.82
CA TYR A 154 0.48 10.70 12.35
C TYR A 154 -0.87 10.65 11.62
N LEU A 155 -1.61 11.76 11.65
CA LEU A 155 -2.93 11.91 11.03
C LEU A 155 -2.93 13.10 10.06
N TYR A 156 -3.38 12.85 8.83
CA TYR A 156 -3.40 13.79 7.70
C TYR A 156 -4.82 14.05 7.19
#